data_AF-A0A1I6QGN4-F1
#
_entry.id   AF-A0A1I6QGN4-F1
#
_cell.length_a   1.000
_cell.length_b   1.000
_cell.length_c   1.000
_cell.angle_alpha   90.00
_cell.angle_beta   90.00
_cell.angle_gamma   90.00
#
_symmetry.space_group_name_H-M   'P 1'
#
loop_
_entity.id
_entity.type
_entity.pdbx_description
1 polymer ?
#
loop_
_entity_poly.entity_id
_entity_poly.type
_entity_poly.pdbx_seq_one_letter_code
_entity_poly.pdbx_strand_id
1 'polypeptide(L)'
;MGLAAGDKVLVRNVRTEDVERTLASLKPFFRRSAWLGSSNRYLTKTVDRLRSDNANLGGTKSRHLAQYIAASAVLHCNDAWSYMGRSLHATLNGDPHRALHLAYYAELRAAMSLLAASGVGIFLNKHYVITGALASAKLSTGDRTHVLAWDALAYWGRQRASGDLFSELIKPGGISVADWLFPVGGRAAVGAQASAWFLQWGQDLKWGAKDRNLRNESSYRPDGLPKAWATDPADCLSYVQDFWSAFEPASGAQFSSLDRQILRLVVENTYRASSDSDPIGPGFEEHVDRIIAGQGLPESAATRWKEFLTRRLEPADSRLLSKASVRPNSQTPDELGVTSRAALLLRLSTGAVADLMTAAGISSLDTGFWWQSVGVARGFWSSGAVPDPLTDMWADVRDALDELEAFQARYVADQQTAFRVQTELAPSLPLLSSAERIGLWSLYPA
;
A
#
# COMPACT_ATOMS: atom_id res chain seq x y z
N MET A 1 19.73 0.43 -12.87
CA MET A 1 20.73 1.50 -12.63
C MET A 1 20.29 2.17 -11.34
N GLY A 2 20.77 3.35 -10.97
CA GLY A 2 20.20 4.11 -9.86
C GLY A 2 20.12 5.57 -10.29
N LEU A 3 19.38 6.38 -9.55
CA LEU A 3 19.22 7.80 -9.87
C LEU A 3 20.57 8.51 -10.11
N ALA A 4 20.63 9.34 -11.15
CA ALA A 4 21.76 10.22 -11.42
C ALA A 4 22.00 11.19 -10.25
N ALA A 5 23.23 11.68 -10.09
CA ALA A 5 23.59 12.55 -8.96
C ALA A 5 22.73 13.83 -8.87
N GLY A 6 22.44 14.47 -10.00
CA GLY A 6 21.55 15.65 -10.04
C GLY A 6 20.11 15.31 -9.64
N ASP A 7 19.58 14.19 -10.12
CA ASP A 7 18.22 13.72 -9.80
C ASP A 7 18.10 13.36 -8.32
N LYS A 8 19.15 12.77 -7.72
CA LYS A 8 19.21 12.51 -6.28
C LYS A 8 19.10 13.79 -5.46
N VAL A 9 19.79 14.86 -5.87
CA VAL A 9 19.69 16.17 -5.19
C VAL A 9 18.26 16.71 -5.27
N LEU A 10 17.63 16.63 -6.45
CA LEU A 10 16.24 17.06 -6.62
C LEU A 10 15.27 16.25 -5.74
N VAL A 11 15.35 14.92 -5.75
CA VAL A 11 14.48 14.04 -4.94
C VAL A 11 14.71 14.24 -3.44
N ARG A 12 15.95 14.43 -3.00
CA ARG A 12 16.28 14.70 -1.58
C ARG A 12 15.74 16.04 -1.08
N ASN A 13 15.64 17.02 -1.97
CA ASN A 13 15.23 18.38 -1.59
C ASN A 13 13.70 18.59 -1.69
N VAL A 14 12.93 17.56 -2.06
CA VAL A 14 11.47 17.66 -2.04
C VAL A 14 10.97 17.80 -0.60
N ARG A 15 9.96 18.65 -0.40
CA ARG A 15 9.34 18.91 0.89
C ARG A 15 7.85 18.57 0.81
N THR A 16 7.37 17.77 1.75
CA THR A 16 5.94 17.41 1.84
C THR A 16 5.06 18.65 1.94
N GLU A 17 5.49 19.68 2.68
CA GLU A 17 4.83 20.99 2.80
C GLU A 17 4.51 21.66 1.45
N ASP A 18 5.37 21.49 0.43
CA ASP A 18 5.13 22.03 -0.90
C ASP A 18 4.06 21.24 -1.66
N VAL A 19 3.97 19.93 -1.42
CA VAL A 19 2.92 19.06 -1.95
C VAL A 19 1.60 19.40 -1.28
N GLU A 20 1.58 19.57 0.05
CA GLU A 20 0.42 19.97 0.85
C GLU A 20 -0.18 21.29 0.34
N ARG A 21 0.64 22.34 0.21
CA ARG A 21 0.21 23.64 -0.31
C ARG A 21 -0.29 23.55 -1.75
N THR A 22 0.37 22.74 -2.57
CA THR A 22 -0.04 22.50 -3.97
C THR A 22 -1.40 21.80 -4.02
N LEU A 23 -1.61 20.78 -3.20
CA LEU A 23 -2.86 20.04 -3.10
C LEU A 23 -3.99 20.91 -2.54
N ALA A 24 -3.73 21.71 -1.50
CA ALA A 24 -4.67 22.67 -0.94
C ALA A 24 -5.15 23.70 -1.97
N SER A 25 -4.30 24.06 -2.95
CA SER A 25 -4.67 24.95 -4.06
C SER A 25 -5.78 24.40 -4.97
N LEU A 26 -6.09 23.10 -4.86
CA LEU A 26 -7.10 22.43 -5.68
C LEU A 26 -8.51 22.51 -5.12
N LYS A 27 -8.69 22.96 -3.87
CA LYS A 27 -10.02 23.14 -3.23
C LYS A 27 -11.05 23.90 -4.10
N PRO A 28 -10.70 24.98 -4.82
CA PRO A 28 -11.64 25.67 -5.71
C PRO A 28 -12.13 24.82 -6.89
N PHE A 29 -11.42 23.74 -7.26
CA PHE A 29 -11.84 22.80 -8.29
C PHE A 29 -12.70 21.68 -7.70
N PHE A 30 -12.39 21.22 -6.49
CA PHE A 30 -13.20 20.24 -5.76
C PHE A 30 -14.64 20.70 -5.55
N ARG A 31 -14.83 21.99 -5.21
CA ARG A 31 -16.17 22.63 -5.12
C ARG A 31 -16.95 22.63 -6.44
N ARG A 32 -16.27 22.38 -7.56
CA ARG A 32 -16.84 22.24 -8.91
C ARG A 32 -16.78 20.79 -9.41
N SER A 33 -16.66 19.85 -8.48
CA SER A 33 -16.62 18.41 -8.75
C SER A 33 -15.50 18.00 -9.70
N ALA A 34 -14.31 18.60 -9.57
CA ALA A 34 -13.16 18.34 -10.43
C ALA A 34 -11.83 18.30 -9.66
N TRP A 35 -10.96 17.37 -10.03
CA TRP A 35 -9.61 17.27 -9.45
C TRP A 35 -8.69 18.43 -9.84
N LEU A 36 -8.81 18.93 -11.07
CA LEU A 36 -7.98 19.99 -11.63
C LEU A 36 -8.87 20.98 -12.38
N GLY A 37 -8.38 22.22 -12.56
CA GLY A 37 -9.04 23.19 -13.42
C GLY A 37 -9.16 22.71 -14.87
N SER A 38 -10.24 23.06 -15.55
CA SER A 38 -10.48 22.69 -16.96
C SER A 38 -9.40 23.19 -17.92
N SER A 39 -8.72 24.30 -17.58
CA SER A 39 -7.58 24.83 -18.31
C SER A 39 -6.23 24.20 -17.94
N ASN A 40 -6.20 23.25 -17.00
CA ASN A 40 -4.97 22.58 -16.61
C ASN A 40 -4.40 21.82 -17.82
N ARG A 41 -3.18 22.21 -18.21
CA ARG A 41 -2.50 21.69 -19.39
C ARG A 41 -2.25 20.18 -19.28
N TYR A 42 -2.27 19.56 -18.12
CA TYR A 42 -2.00 18.13 -17.98
C TYR A 42 -3.22 17.30 -17.61
N LEU A 43 -4.42 17.89 -17.61
CA LEU A 43 -5.67 17.19 -17.30
C LEU A 43 -5.95 15.99 -18.23
N THR A 44 -5.64 16.10 -19.51
CA THR A 44 -5.83 15.02 -20.50
C THR A 44 -4.56 14.78 -21.31
N LYS A 45 -4.34 13.52 -21.72
CA LYS A 45 -3.17 13.10 -22.52
C LYS A 45 -1.84 13.60 -21.96
N THR A 46 -1.67 13.51 -20.64
CA THR A 46 -0.56 14.09 -19.88
C THR A 46 0.81 13.74 -20.50
N VAL A 47 1.03 12.46 -20.85
CA VAL A 47 2.29 11.99 -21.44
C VAL A 47 2.57 12.64 -22.80
N ASP A 48 1.57 12.72 -23.68
CA ASP A 48 1.73 13.33 -25.00
C ASP A 48 2.01 14.84 -24.89
N ARG A 49 1.32 15.51 -23.96
CA ARG A 49 1.52 16.93 -23.69
C ARG A 49 2.90 17.20 -23.10
N LEU A 50 3.38 16.37 -22.17
CA LEU A 50 4.75 16.45 -21.65
C LEU A 50 5.78 16.20 -22.76
N ARG A 51 5.52 15.28 -23.69
CA ARG A 51 6.40 15.04 -24.85
C ARG A 51 6.48 16.30 -25.73
N SER A 52 5.34 16.91 -26.04
CA SER A 52 5.26 18.15 -26.82
C SER A 52 5.93 19.34 -26.11
N ASP A 53 5.70 19.52 -24.81
CA ASP A 53 6.25 20.64 -24.03
C ASP A 53 7.76 20.58 -23.86
N ASN A 54 8.33 19.36 -23.85
CA ASN A 54 9.78 19.18 -23.81
C ASN A 54 10.45 19.39 -25.17
N ALA A 55 9.71 19.27 -26.26
CA ALA A 55 10.23 19.50 -27.61
C ALA A 55 10.16 20.98 -28.00
N ASN A 56 9.26 21.75 -27.40
CA ASN A 56 8.99 23.14 -27.73
C ASN A 56 9.67 24.13 -26.75
N LEU A 57 10.08 25.30 -27.24
CA LEU A 57 10.66 26.40 -26.43
C LEU A 57 9.71 26.96 -25.35
N GLY A 58 8.39 26.67 -25.44
CA GLY A 58 7.37 27.16 -24.51
C GLY A 58 7.37 26.52 -23.11
N GLY A 59 8.18 25.46 -22.92
CA GLY A 59 8.43 24.79 -21.65
C GLY A 59 7.22 24.11 -21.01
N THR A 60 7.49 23.29 -19.99
CA THR A 60 6.44 22.68 -19.16
C THR A 60 5.72 23.74 -18.32
N LYS A 61 4.41 23.62 -18.15
CA LYS A 61 3.61 24.52 -17.32
C LYS A 61 3.73 24.09 -15.85
N SER A 62 4.79 24.56 -15.21
CA SER A 62 5.24 24.15 -13.87
C SER A 62 4.11 24.03 -12.83
N ARG A 63 3.24 25.04 -12.72
CA ARG A 63 2.05 25.02 -11.85
C ARG A 63 1.06 23.91 -12.17
N HIS A 64 0.68 23.78 -13.44
CA HIS A 64 -0.29 22.76 -13.86
C HIS A 64 0.23 21.35 -13.58
N LEU A 65 1.54 21.14 -13.74
CA LEU A 65 2.17 19.85 -13.52
C LEU A 65 2.29 19.52 -12.03
N ALA A 66 2.70 20.48 -11.20
CA ALA A 66 2.72 20.31 -9.74
C ALA A 66 1.33 19.94 -9.21
N GLN A 67 0.28 20.64 -9.66
CA GLN A 67 -1.10 20.33 -9.34
C GLN A 67 -1.52 18.92 -9.77
N TYR A 68 -1.13 18.50 -10.98
CA TYR A 68 -1.39 17.13 -11.44
C TYR A 68 -0.71 16.09 -10.55
N ILE A 69 0.57 16.29 -10.21
CA ILE A 69 1.35 15.37 -9.36
C ILE A 69 0.66 15.23 -7.99
N ALA A 70 0.32 16.36 -7.36
CA ALA A 70 -0.34 16.34 -6.06
C ALA A 70 -1.70 15.60 -6.09
N ALA A 71 -2.55 15.87 -7.10
CA ALA A 71 -3.82 15.15 -7.26
C ALA A 71 -3.62 13.66 -7.57
N SER A 72 -2.57 13.32 -8.32
CA SER A 72 -2.30 11.94 -8.72
C SER A 72 -1.96 11.01 -7.55
N ALA A 73 -1.51 11.56 -6.40
CA ALA A 73 -1.26 10.77 -5.20
C ALA A 73 -2.51 9.99 -4.76
N VAL A 74 -3.66 10.69 -4.64
CA VAL A 74 -4.95 10.08 -4.25
C VAL A 74 -5.43 9.08 -5.30
N LEU A 75 -5.37 9.48 -6.58
CA LEU A 75 -5.88 8.68 -7.69
C LEU A 75 -5.07 7.39 -7.88
N HIS A 76 -3.75 7.45 -7.80
CA HIS A 76 -2.90 6.26 -7.85
C HIS A 76 -3.10 5.34 -6.65
N CYS A 77 -3.39 5.89 -5.47
CA CYS A 77 -3.69 5.07 -4.28
C CYS A 77 -4.93 4.21 -4.52
N ASN A 78 -6.01 4.81 -5.03
CA ASN A 78 -7.24 4.09 -5.33
C ASN A 78 -7.08 3.11 -6.50
N ASP A 79 -6.37 3.51 -7.57
CA ASP A 79 -6.04 2.61 -8.68
C ASP A 79 -5.30 1.35 -8.17
N ALA A 80 -4.35 1.52 -7.24
CA ALA A 80 -3.60 0.43 -6.64
C ALA A 80 -4.51 -0.56 -5.90
N TRP A 81 -5.46 -0.06 -5.09
CA TRP A 81 -6.47 -0.91 -4.45
C TRP A 81 -7.38 -1.61 -5.47
N SER A 82 -7.70 -0.96 -6.60
CA SER A 82 -8.46 -1.63 -7.66
C SER A 82 -7.68 -2.74 -8.38
N TYR A 83 -6.37 -2.58 -8.56
CA TYR A 83 -5.53 -3.65 -9.06
C TYR A 83 -5.39 -4.79 -8.03
N MET A 84 -5.29 -4.46 -6.74
CA MET A 84 -5.27 -5.43 -5.66
C MET A 84 -6.54 -6.30 -5.65
N GLY A 85 -7.73 -5.69 -5.71
CA GLY A 85 -9.00 -6.43 -5.73
C GLY A 85 -9.07 -7.42 -6.91
N ARG A 86 -8.67 -6.97 -8.10
CA ARG A 86 -8.60 -7.84 -9.29
C ARG A 86 -7.56 -8.94 -9.16
N SER A 87 -6.45 -8.69 -8.46
CA SER A 87 -5.46 -9.72 -8.14
C SER A 87 -6.08 -10.81 -7.27
N LEU A 88 -6.76 -10.43 -6.18
CA LEU A 88 -7.48 -11.36 -5.31
C LEU A 88 -8.56 -12.14 -6.08
N HIS A 89 -9.27 -11.47 -7.00
CA HIS A 89 -10.24 -12.13 -7.87
C HIS A 89 -9.57 -13.21 -8.72
N ALA A 90 -8.45 -12.90 -9.37
CA ALA A 90 -7.72 -13.87 -10.18
C ALA A 90 -7.19 -15.04 -9.32
N THR A 91 -6.69 -14.76 -8.11
CA THR A 91 -6.29 -15.78 -7.13
C THR A 91 -7.44 -16.72 -6.78
N LEU A 92 -8.64 -16.19 -6.46
CA LEU A 92 -9.83 -16.99 -6.13
C LEU A 92 -10.39 -17.79 -7.33
N ASN A 93 -10.06 -17.39 -8.55
CA ASN A 93 -10.40 -18.13 -9.78
C ASN A 93 -9.33 -19.14 -10.19
N GLY A 94 -8.25 -19.31 -9.41
CA GLY A 94 -7.16 -20.22 -9.73
C GLY A 94 -6.28 -19.76 -10.89
N ASP A 95 -6.15 -18.43 -11.09
CA ASP A 95 -5.34 -17.82 -12.15
C ASP A 95 -4.14 -17.05 -11.56
N PRO A 96 -3.04 -17.76 -11.24
CA PRO A 96 -1.89 -17.16 -10.57
C PRO A 96 -1.13 -16.19 -11.47
N HIS A 97 -1.17 -16.36 -12.79
CA HIS A 97 -0.48 -15.50 -13.73
C HIS A 97 -1.15 -14.13 -13.86
N ARG A 98 -2.48 -14.11 -14.00
CA ARG A 98 -3.23 -12.85 -13.98
C ARG A 98 -3.16 -12.20 -12.61
N ALA A 99 -3.22 -12.99 -11.51
CA ALA A 99 -3.03 -12.48 -10.16
C ALA A 99 -1.66 -11.79 -10.01
N LEU A 100 -0.57 -12.47 -10.34
CA LEU A 100 0.79 -11.92 -10.30
C LEU A 100 0.91 -10.62 -11.11
N HIS A 101 0.36 -10.59 -12.32
CA HIS A 101 0.38 -9.41 -13.18
C HIS A 101 -0.34 -8.23 -12.51
N LEU A 102 -1.53 -8.46 -11.97
CA LEU A 102 -2.35 -7.43 -11.33
C LEU A 102 -1.75 -6.95 -10.01
N ALA A 103 -1.21 -7.85 -9.18
CA ALA A 103 -0.48 -7.52 -7.96
C ALA A 103 0.72 -6.61 -8.24
N TYR A 104 1.48 -6.89 -9.30
CA TYR A 104 2.59 -6.04 -9.73
C TYR A 104 2.13 -4.62 -10.12
N TYR A 105 0.98 -4.47 -10.79
CA TYR A 105 0.43 -3.14 -11.06
C TYR A 105 -0.10 -2.46 -9.79
N ALA A 106 -0.63 -3.21 -8.83
CA ALA A 106 -0.98 -2.67 -7.52
C ALA A 106 0.26 -2.09 -6.81
N GLU A 107 1.37 -2.85 -6.77
CA GLU A 107 2.65 -2.39 -6.21
C GLU A 107 3.16 -1.13 -6.90
N LEU A 108 3.17 -1.10 -8.24
CA LEU A 108 3.61 0.07 -9.01
C LEU A 108 2.77 1.31 -8.70
N ARG A 109 1.44 1.16 -8.65
CA ARG A 109 0.54 2.28 -8.39
C ARG A 109 0.67 2.76 -6.94
N ALA A 110 0.87 1.85 -5.98
CA ALA A 110 1.16 2.21 -4.59
C ALA A 110 2.49 2.97 -4.47
N ALA A 111 3.56 2.51 -5.14
CA ALA A 111 4.84 3.22 -5.18
C ALA A 111 4.70 4.61 -5.80
N MET A 112 4.00 4.73 -6.93
CA MET A 112 3.77 6.01 -7.59
C MET A 112 2.92 6.96 -6.73
N SER A 113 1.94 6.44 -6.00
CA SER A 113 1.12 7.22 -5.07
C SER A 113 1.96 7.75 -3.90
N LEU A 114 2.73 6.88 -3.23
CA LEU A 114 3.62 7.26 -2.13
C LEU A 114 4.68 8.28 -2.57
N LEU A 115 5.28 8.07 -3.76
CA LEU A 115 6.24 8.99 -4.35
C LEU A 115 5.59 10.33 -4.71
N ALA A 116 4.38 10.33 -5.28
CA ALA A 116 3.65 11.55 -5.59
C ALA A 116 3.23 12.33 -4.33
N ALA A 117 2.84 11.64 -3.26
CA ALA A 117 2.58 12.23 -1.95
C ALA A 117 3.84 12.88 -1.37
N SER A 118 5.00 12.30 -1.68
CA SER A 118 6.32 12.86 -1.38
C SER A 118 6.84 13.83 -2.46
N GLY A 119 6.02 14.20 -3.44
CA GLY A 119 6.29 15.21 -4.48
C GLY A 119 7.08 14.74 -5.69
N VAL A 120 7.25 13.44 -5.93
CA VAL A 120 7.88 12.87 -7.13
C VAL A 120 6.83 12.37 -8.12
N GLY A 121 6.78 12.98 -9.31
CA GLY A 121 5.87 12.62 -10.40
C GLY A 121 6.53 11.73 -11.46
N ILE A 122 5.96 10.54 -11.69
CA ILE A 122 6.48 9.57 -12.66
C ILE A 122 5.59 9.52 -13.91
N PHE A 123 6.16 9.83 -15.07
CA PHE A 123 5.47 9.78 -16.35
C PHE A 123 6.34 9.12 -17.41
N LEU A 124 5.95 7.95 -17.92
CA LEU A 124 6.58 7.18 -19.01
C LEU A 124 8.13 7.21 -19.07
N ASN A 125 8.71 8.33 -19.54
CA ASN A 125 10.14 8.63 -19.61
C ASN A 125 10.48 10.13 -19.44
N LYS A 126 9.61 10.90 -18.77
CA LYS A 126 9.70 12.36 -18.53
C LYS A 126 9.20 12.65 -17.12
N HIS A 127 10.10 12.60 -16.16
CA HIS A 127 9.74 12.60 -14.74
C HIS A 127 10.04 13.94 -14.09
N TYR A 128 9.34 14.25 -13.01
CA TYR A 128 9.39 15.57 -12.38
C TYR A 128 9.33 15.45 -10.88
N VAL A 129 9.76 16.51 -10.20
CA VAL A 129 9.56 16.68 -8.76
C VAL A 129 8.89 18.03 -8.51
N ILE A 130 8.12 18.12 -7.43
CA ILE A 130 7.66 19.39 -6.86
C ILE A 130 8.83 20.01 -6.11
N THR A 131 9.26 21.19 -6.53
CA THR A 131 10.43 21.91 -5.94
C THR A 131 10.02 23.12 -5.10
N GLY A 132 8.72 23.35 -4.98
CA GLY A 132 8.10 24.47 -4.30
C GLY A 132 6.59 24.41 -4.50
N ALA A 133 5.80 25.08 -3.65
CA ALA A 133 4.36 25.19 -3.86
C ALA A 133 4.04 25.68 -5.28
N LEU A 134 3.25 24.90 -6.03
CA LEU A 134 2.91 25.15 -7.45
C LEU A 134 4.11 25.21 -8.40
N ALA A 135 5.26 24.66 -8.02
CA ALA A 135 6.47 24.63 -8.83
C ALA A 135 6.96 23.18 -9.01
N SER A 136 7.41 22.87 -10.21
CA SER A 136 7.99 21.58 -10.57
C SER A 136 9.22 21.73 -11.44
N ALA A 137 10.16 20.80 -11.27
CA ALA A 137 11.38 20.67 -12.05
C ALA A 137 11.48 19.27 -12.66
N LYS A 138 12.10 19.18 -13.83
CA LYS A 138 12.28 17.94 -14.57
C LYS A 138 13.49 17.18 -14.03
N LEU A 139 13.35 15.86 -13.90
CA LEU A 139 14.47 14.95 -13.69
C LEU A 139 15.21 14.70 -15.01
N SER A 140 16.52 14.58 -14.94
CA SER A 140 17.38 14.36 -16.11
C SER A 140 17.20 12.96 -16.70
N THR A 141 16.83 11.97 -15.89
CA THR A 141 16.59 10.60 -16.36
C THR A 141 15.44 10.49 -17.38
N GLY A 142 15.66 9.63 -18.37
CA GLY A 142 14.67 9.17 -19.34
C GLY A 142 14.28 7.70 -19.14
N ASP A 143 14.52 7.15 -17.95
CA ASP A 143 14.20 5.77 -17.61
C ASP A 143 12.70 5.47 -17.77
N ARG A 144 12.35 4.19 -17.97
CA ARG A 144 10.94 3.79 -18.06
C ARG A 144 10.26 3.85 -16.69
N THR A 145 8.95 4.07 -16.66
CA THR A 145 8.09 4.14 -15.45
C THR A 145 8.52 3.21 -14.31
N HIS A 146 8.61 1.89 -14.56
CA HIS A 146 8.94 0.92 -13.51
C HIS A 146 10.36 1.04 -12.99
N VAL A 147 11.32 1.32 -13.88
CA VAL A 147 12.73 1.52 -13.52
C VAL A 147 12.84 2.74 -12.62
N LEU A 148 12.22 3.86 -13.01
CA LEU A 148 12.27 5.05 -12.18
C LEU A 148 11.49 4.88 -10.87
N ALA A 149 10.31 4.26 -10.89
CA ALA A 149 9.53 4.03 -9.68
C ALA A 149 10.36 3.26 -8.64
N TRP A 150 11.04 2.19 -9.06
CA TRP A 150 11.98 1.48 -8.21
C TRP A 150 13.15 2.37 -7.77
N ASP A 151 13.86 3.02 -8.70
CA ASP A 151 15.08 3.78 -8.37
C ASP A 151 14.78 4.97 -7.45
N ALA A 152 13.64 5.62 -7.64
CA ALA A 152 13.14 6.69 -6.78
C ALA A 152 12.69 6.17 -5.41
N LEU A 153 11.89 5.10 -5.35
CA LEU A 153 11.47 4.49 -4.10
C LEU A 153 12.66 3.98 -3.29
N ALA A 154 13.62 3.32 -3.94
CA ALA A 154 14.81 2.78 -3.29
C ALA A 154 15.76 3.88 -2.79
N TYR A 155 15.82 5.02 -3.48
CA TYR A 155 16.59 6.17 -3.02
C TYR A 155 15.88 6.92 -1.89
N TRP A 156 14.60 7.24 -2.07
CA TRP A 156 13.78 7.94 -1.08
C TRP A 156 13.62 7.11 0.21
N GLY A 157 13.39 5.80 0.09
CA GLY A 157 13.26 4.86 1.20
C GLY A 157 14.51 4.71 2.07
N ARG A 158 15.67 5.24 1.64
CA ARG A 158 16.91 5.30 2.44
C ARG A 158 17.11 6.65 3.12
N GLN A 159 16.22 7.60 2.90
CA GLN A 159 16.30 8.90 3.53
C GLN A 159 15.69 8.85 4.92
N ARG A 160 16.11 9.76 5.80
CA ARG A 160 15.52 9.88 7.14
C ARG A 160 14.00 10.12 7.08
N ALA A 161 13.55 10.95 6.13
CA ALA A 161 12.15 11.30 5.98
C ALA A 161 11.23 10.08 5.75
N SER A 162 11.69 9.04 5.07
CA SER A 162 10.88 7.82 4.87
C SER A 162 10.77 7.00 6.16
N GLY A 163 11.83 6.95 6.96
CA GLY A 163 11.81 6.31 8.28
C GLY A 163 10.90 7.05 9.26
N ASP A 164 10.99 8.39 9.27
CA ASP A 164 10.11 9.24 10.07
C ASP A 164 8.64 8.99 9.66
N LEU A 165 8.31 9.08 8.37
CA LEU A 165 6.97 8.79 7.86
C LEU A 165 6.47 7.40 8.28
N PHE A 166 7.28 6.36 8.10
CA PHE A 166 6.91 5.00 8.50
C PHE A 166 6.56 4.91 9.99
N SER A 167 7.43 5.46 10.84
CA SER A 167 7.27 5.37 12.30
C SER A 167 6.06 6.12 12.82
N GLU A 168 5.61 7.15 12.11
CA GLU A 168 4.41 7.92 12.44
C GLU A 168 3.13 7.30 11.88
N LEU A 169 3.18 6.70 10.68
CA LEU A 169 2.00 6.15 10.01
C LEU A 169 1.46 4.85 10.63
N ILE A 170 2.35 4.03 11.17
CA ILE A 170 1.97 2.75 11.77
C ILE A 170 1.57 3.02 13.23
N LYS A 171 0.28 2.80 13.55
CA LYS A 171 -0.34 3.23 14.82
C LYS A 171 -1.10 2.10 15.53
N PRO A 172 -0.41 1.05 16.00
CA PRO A 172 -1.04 -0.02 16.77
C PRO A 172 -1.65 0.52 18.06
N GLY A 173 -2.95 0.28 18.25
CA GLY A 173 -3.70 0.83 19.38
C GLY A 173 -3.81 2.36 19.37
N GLY A 174 -3.62 3.00 18.22
CA GLY A 174 -3.65 4.46 18.07
C GLY A 174 -2.34 5.17 18.44
N ILE A 175 -1.33 4.43 18.92
CA ILE A 175 -0.02 4.96 19.32
C ILE A 175 0.98 4.70 18.18
N SER A 176 1.74 5.71 17.76
CA SER A 176 2.72 5.54 16.69
C SER A 176 3.84 4.56 17.09
N VAL A 177 4.44 3.87 16.11
CA VAL A 177 5.62 3.04 16.37
C VAL A 177 6.78 3.87 16.94
N ALA A 178 6.89 5.14 16.54
CA ALA A 178 7.85 6.08 17.13
C ALA A 178 7.68 6.22 18.66
N ASP A 179 6.43 6.38 19.11
CA ASP A 179 6.09 6.56 20.53
C ASP A 179 6.19 5.25 21.31
N TRP A 180 5.75 4.13 20.72
CA TRP A 180 5.94 2.80 21.29
C TRP A 180 7.41 2.54 21.63
N LEU A 181 8.32 2.95 20.75
CA LEU A 181 9.75 2.69 20.91
C LEU A 181 10.51 3.80 21.62
N PHE A 182 9.84 4.90 22.01
CA PHE A 182 10.48 6.01 22.73
C PHE A 182 11.36 5.54 23.92
N PRO A 183 10.94 4.57 24.76
CA PRO A 183 11.76 4.08 25.88
C PRO A 183 13.06 3.36 25.47
N VAL A 184 13.17 2.93 24.21
CA VAL A 184 14.28 2.11 23.68
C VAL A 184 14.96 2.75 22.46
N GLY A 185 14.82 4.07 22.26
CA GLY A 185 15.51 4.84 21.22
C GLY A 185 14.62 5.52 20.19
N GLY A 186 13.29 5.31 20.26
CA GLY A 186 12.28 5.97 19.43
C GLY A 186 12.52 5.82 17.93
N ARG A 187 12.35 6.92 17.19
CA ARG A 187 12.50 6.95 15.71
C ARG A 187 13.85 6.44 15.21
N ALA A 188 14.93 6.65 15.97
CA ALA A 188 16.27 6.19 15.60
C ALA A 188 16.36 4.65 15.54
N ALA A 189 15.54 3.95 16.34
CA ALA A 189 15.49 2.49 16.37
C ALA A 189 14.81 1.88 15.13
N VAL A 190 14.02 2.66 14.39
CA VAL A 190 13.15 2.17 13.31
C VAL A 190 13.73 2.44 11.91
N GLY A 191 14.51 3.51 11.75
CA GLY A 191 14.88 4.03 10.42
C GLY A 191 15.54 3.00 9.49
N ALA A 192 16.46 2.19 10.00
CA ALA A 192 17.12 1.14 9.22
C ALA A 192 16.13 0.04 8.79
N GLN A 193 15.23 -0.37 9.69
CA GLN A 193 14.22 -1.39 9.43
C GLN A 193 13.18 -0.90 8.42
N ALA A 194 12.67 0.32 8.59
CA ALA A 194 11.75 0.94 7.63
C ALA A 194 12.38 1.00 6.24
N SER A 195 13.66 1.38 6.14
CA SER A 195 14.37 1.39 4.86
C SER A 195 14.47 0.01 4.22
N ALA A 196 14.80 -1.01 5.01
CA ALA A 196 14.84 -2.39 4.54
C ALA A 196 13.47 -2.86 4.03
N TRP A 197 12.38 -2.51 4.74
CA TRP A 197 11.02 -2.83 4.31
C TRP A 197 10.58 -2.10 3.06
N PHE A 198 10.87 -0.81 2.89
CA PHE A 198 10.59 -0.12 1.61
C PHE A 198 11.28 -0.82 0.43
N LEU A 199 12.53 -1.24 0.62
CA LEU A 199 13.27 -1.96 -0.40
C LEU A 199 12.69 -3.35 -0.65
N GLN A 200 12.24 -4.04 0.40
CA GLN A 200 11.63 -5.36 0.29
C GLN A 200 10.26 -5.29 -0.38
N TRP A 201 9.36 -4.43 0.11
CA TRP A 201 7.98 -4.33 -0.34
C TRP A 201 7.83 -3.69 -1.73
N GLY A 202 8.83 -2.92 -2.17
CA GLY A 202 8.90 -2.43 -3.55
C GLY A 202 9.75 -3.29 -4.48
N GLN A 203 10.30 -4.42 -4.01
CA GLN A 203 11.34 -5.10 -4.78
C GLN A 203 10.82 -5.67 -6.09
N ASP A 204 9.52 -5.96 -6.23
CA ASP A 204 9.01 -6.52 -7.47
C ASP A 204 9.08 -5.50 -8.61
N LEU A 205 9.15 -4.19 -8.33
CA LEU A 205 9.48 -3.16 -9.32
C LEU A 205 10.90 -3.32 -9.88
N LYS A 206 11.87 -3.66 -9.02
CA LYS A 206 13.26 -3.95 -9.44
C LYS A 206 13.32 -5.19 -10.32
N TRP A 207 12.60 -6.22 -9.89
CA TRP A 207 12.58 -7.51 -10.58
C TRP A 207 11.79 -7.41 -11.87
N GLY A 208 10.59 -6.85 -11.91
CA GLY A 208 9.81 -6.60 -13.13
C GLY A 208 10.52 -5.70 -14.15
N ALA A 209 11.47 -4.85 -13.72
CA ALA A 209 12.35 -4.11 -14.62
C ALA A 209 13.44 -4.97 -15.28
N LYS A 210 13.95 -6.00 -14.59
CA LYS A 210 14.98 -6.95 -15.07
C LYS A 210 14.38 -8.21 -15.70
N ASP A 211 13.20 -8.59 -15.25
CA ASP A 211 12.48 -9.81 -15.60
C ASP A 211 11.30 -9.46 -16.51
N ARG A 212 11.64 -8.78 -17.60
CA ARG A 212 10.75 -8.64 -18.76
C ARG A 212 10.23 -10.02 -19.19
N ASN A 213 10.98 -11.08 -18.94
CA ASN A 213 10.66 -12.42 -19.38
C ASN A 213 9.55 -13.07 -18.55
N LEU A 214 9.59 -13.16 -17.21
CA LEU A 214 8.48 -13.71 -16.42
C LEU A 214 7.18 -12.92 -16.60
N ARG A 215 7.26 -11.59 -16.72
CA ARG A 215 6.08 -10.76 -17.06
C ARG A 215 5.59 -11.04 -18.48
N ASN A 216 6.51 -11.15 -19.44
CA ASN A 216 6.13 -11.52 -20.79
C ASN A 216 5.62 -12.96 -20.87
N GLU A 217 6.06 -13.84 -19.98
CA GLU A 217 5.56 -15.21 -19.87
C GLU A 217 4.12 -15.18 -19.36
N SER A 218 3.81 -14.43 -18.30
CA SER A 218 2.41 -14.27 -17.83
C SER A 218 1.52 -13.46 -18.77
N SER A 219 2.08 -12.60 -19.64
CA SER A 219 1.30 -11.71 -20.51
C SER A 219 1.22 -12.16 -21.97
N TYR A 220 2.17 -12.96 -22.47
CA TYR A 220 2.27 -13.35 -23.88
C TYR A 220 2.41 -14.86 -24.12
N ARG A 221 2.74 -15.69 -23.12
CA ARG A 221 2.67 -17.14 -23.34
C ARG A 221 1.21 -17.59 -23.22
N PRO A 222 0.74 -18.45 -24.14
CA PRO A 222 -0.57 -19.05 -23.99
C PRO A 222 -0.58 -19.93 -22.74
N ASP A 223 -1.74 -19.91 -22.09
CA ASP A 223 -2.11 -20.86 -21.05
C ASP A 223 -1.89 -22.28 -21.62
N GLY A 224 -0.88 -23.01 -21.12
CA GLY A 224 -0.62 -24.40 -21.54
C GLY A 224 0.71 -24.89 -21.95
N LEU A 225 1.67 -24.00 -21.94
CA LEU A 225 3.05 -24.37 -22.17
C LEU A 225 3.89 -24.50 -20.88
N PRO A 226 3.66 -23.71 -19.81
CA PRO A 226 4.26 -23.96 -18.50
C PRO A 226 3.65 -25.21 -17.81
N LYS A 227 4.44 -25.94 -17.00
CA LYS A 227 4.00 -27.16 -16.30
C LYS A 227 3.17 -26.93 -15.03
N ALA A 228 3.15 -25.70 -14.48
CA ALA A 228 2.40 -25.36 -13.29
C ALA A 228 1.40 -24.25 -13.62
N TRP A 229 0.10 -24.59 -13.66
CA TRP A 229 -1.00 -23.63 -13.82
C TRP A 229 -1.99 -23.67 -12.68
N ALA A 230 -1.87 -24.64 -11.78
CA ALA A 230 -2.80 -24.81 -10.70
C ALA A 230 -2.28 -24.02 -9.49
N THR A 231 -3.17 -23.23 -8.90
CA THR A 231 -3.04 -22.84 -7.50
C THR A 231 -3.67 -23.92 -6.65
N ASP A 232 -3.24 -24.02 -5.39
CA ASP A 232 -4.01 -24.75 -4.39
C ASP A 232 -5.15 -23.82 -3.93
N PRO A 233 -6.43 -24.13 -4.24
CA PRO A 233 -7.51 -23.24 -3.85
C PRO A 233 -7.67 -23.15 -2.32
N ALA A 234 -7.28 -24.19 -1.56
CA ALA A 234 -7.30 -24.12 -0.09
C ALA A 234 -6.27 -23.10 0.43
N ASP A 235 -5.07 -23.04 -0.16
CA ASP A 235 -4.08 -22.01 0.18
C ASP A 235 -4.56 -20.61 -0.22
N CYS A 236 -5.22 -20.48 -1.38
CA CYS A 236 -5.79 -19.23 -1.86
C CYS A 236 -6.90 -18.70 -0.93
N LEU A 237 -7.86 -19.54 -0.52
CA LEU A 237 -8.94 -19.15 0.39
C LEU A 237 -8.38 -18.69 1.74
N SER A 238 -7.48 -19.48 2.31
CA SER A 238 -6.82 -19.17 3.58
C SER A 238 -5.99 -17.88 3.49
N TYR A 239 -5.34 -17.62 2.35
CA TYR A 239 -4.64 -16.36 2.12
C TYR A 239 -5.58 -15.16 2.06
N VAL A 240 -6.71 -15.28 1.36
CA VAL A 240 -7.70 -14.19 1.24
C VAL A 240 -8.34 -13.88 2.59
N GLN A 241 -8.61 -14.90 3.41
CA GLN A 241 -9.09 -14.72 4.78
C GLN A 241 -8.09 -13.93 5.62
N ASP A 242 -6.81 -14.32 5.59
CA ASP A 242 -5.73 -13.62 6.30
C ASP A 242 -5.50 -12.19 5.79
N PHE A 243 -5.64 -11.99 4.48
CA PHE A 243 -5.56 -10.67 3.86
C PHE A 243 -6.63 -9.75 4.45
N TRP A 244 -7.90 -10.15 4.43
CA TRP A 244 -8.96 -9.30 4.96
C TRP A 244 -8.85 -9.10 6.48
N SER A 245 -8.46 -10.13 7.22
CA SER A 245 -8.22 -10.03 8.67
C SER A 245 -7.12 -9.02 9.02
N ALA A 246 -6.09 -8.88 8.16
CA ALA A 246 -5.05 -7.86 8.34
C ALA A 246 -5.57 -6.42 8.14
N PHE A 247 -6.60 -6.26 7.29
CA PHE A 247 -7.19 -4.97 6.91
C PHE A 247 -8.54 -4.68 7.56
N GLU A 248 -8.93 -5.48 8.56
CA GLU A 248 -10.14 -5.24 9.34
C GLU A 248 -10.09 -3.84 10.01
N PRO A 249 -11.08 -2.98 9.75
CA PRO A 249 -11.17 -1.69 10.44
C PRO A 249 -11.63 -1.90 11.89
N ALA A 250 -10.93 -1.25 12.82
CA ALA A 250 -11.36 -1.13 14.21
C ALA A 250 -11.84 0.30 14.49
N SER A 251 -12.60 0.48 15.57
CA SER A 251 -13.02 1.81 16.03
C SER A 251 -11.80 2.72 16.24
N GLY A 252 -11.72 3.81 15.47
CA GLY A 252 -10.62 4.77 15.52
C GLY A 252 -9.29 4.32 14.91
N ALA A 253 -9.20 3.11 14.33
CA ALA A 253 -7.96 2.59 13.74
C ALA A 253 -8.22 1.60 12.59
N GLN A 254 -8.00 2.05 11.35
CA GLN A 254 -8.37 1.35 10.13
C GLN A 254 -7.49 0.12 9.80
N PHE A 255 -6.36 -0.03 10.49
CA PHE A 255 -5.35 -1.07 10.21
C PHE A 255 -4.79 -1.73 11.47
N SER A 256 -5.59 -1.82 12.53
CA SER A 256 -5.13 -2.26 13.87
C SER A 256 -4.43 -3.63 13.86
N SER A 257 -4.97 -4.59 13.12
CA SER A 257 -4.44 -5.96 13.05
C SER A 257 -3.08 -6.03 12.35
N LEU A 258 -2.92 -5.34 11.22
CA LEU A 258 -1.64 -5.27 10.53
C LEU A 258 -0.60 -4.46 11.33
N ASP A 259 -1.00 -3.32 11.87
CA ASP A 259 -0.09 -2.42 12.58
C ASP A 259 0.47 -3.06 13.86
N ARG A 260 -0.33 -3.87 14.60
CA ARG A 260 0.17 -4.61 15.78
C ARG A 260 1.24 -5.63 15.39
N GLN A 261 1.02 -6.34 14.29
CA GLN A 261 1.95 -7.34 13.77
C GLN A 261 3.25 -6.68 13.31
N ILE A 262 3.18 -5.51 12.66
CA ILE A 262 4.36 -4.72 12.29
C ILE A 262 5.12 -4.29 13.55
N LEU A 263 4.45 -3.79 14.59
CA LEU A 263 5.11 -3.41 15.85
C LEU A 263 5.88 -4.58 16.46
N ARG A 264 5.29 -5.78 16.53
CA ARG A 264 6.00 -6.96 17.02
C ARG A 264 7.31 -7.18 16.27
N LEU A 265 7.29 -7.14 14.94
CA LEU A 265 8.49 -7.30 14.13
C LEU A 265 9.52 -6.18 14.39
N VAL A 266 9.08 -4.94 14.62
CA VAL A 266 10.00 -3.86 14.99
C VAL A 266 10.63 -4.13 16.35
N VAL A 267 9.84 -4.48 17.38
CA VAL A 267 10.32 -4.76 18.74
C VAL A 267 11.33 -5.91 18.76
N GLU A 268 11.07 -6.98 18.01
CA GLU A 268 12.03 -8.08 17.85
C GLU A 268 13.34 -7.63 17.20
N ASN A 269 13.26 -6.80 16.15
CA ASN A 269 14.45 -6.30 15.46
C ASN A 269 15.24 -5.31 16.30
N THR A 270 14.59 -4.45 17.07
CA THR A 270 15.27 -3.54 18.00
C THR A 270 15.98 -4.31 19.10
N TYR A 271 15.38 -5.39 19.60
CA TYR A 271 16.04 -6.28 20.55
C TYR A 271 17.29 -6.91 19.91
N ARG A 272 17.16 -7.59 18.76
CA ARG A 272 18.27 -8.21 18.04
C ARG A 272 19.42 -7.25 17.80
N ALA A 273 19.13 -6.01 17.39
CA ALA A 273 20.14 -4.98 17.15
C ALA A 273 20.89 -4.54 18.42
N SER A 274 20.29 -4.68 19.60
CA SER A 274 20.86 -4.26 20.88
C SER A 274 21.54 -5.37 21.68
N SER A 275 21.12 -6.62 21.50
CA SER A 275 21.54 -7.77 22.32
C SER A 275 22.28 -8.87 21.54
N ASP A 276 22.29 -8.81 20.21
CA ASP A 276 22.77 -9.87 19.31
C ASP A 276 22.19 -11.26 19.63
N SER A 277 21.00 -11.28 20.25
CA SER A 277 20.32 -12.48 20.74
C SER A 277 18.94 -12.63 20.09
N ASP A 278 18.46 -13.86 20.00
CA ASP A 278 17.11 -14.15 19.54
C ASP A 278 16.07 -13.53 20.49
N PRO A 279 14.94 -13.02 19.98
CA PRO A 279 13.90 -12.37 20.78
C PRO A 279 13.03 -13.40 21.51
N ILE A 280 13.67 -14.18 22.38
CA ILE A 280 13.08 -15.22 23.21
C ILE A 280 13.65 -15.15 24.62
N GLY A 281 12.84 -15.56 25.60
CA GLY A 281 13.27 -15.68 27.00
C GLY A 281 13.33 -14.36 27.79
N PRO A 282 13.89 -14.39 29.01
CA PRO A 282 13.72 -13.31 30.00
C PRO A 282 14.22 -11.94 29.54
N GLY A 283 15.36 -11.87 28.84
CA GLY A 283 15.93 -10.60 28.38
C GLY A 283 15.03 -9.90 27.33
N PHE A 284 14.35 -10.66 26.49
CA PHE A 284 13.38 -10.11 25.55
C PHE A 284 12.11 -9.66 26.28
N GLU A 285 11.63 -10.43 27.27
CA GLU A 285 10.49 -10.04 28.10
C GLU A 285 10.75 -8.72 28.86
N GLU A 286 11.95 -8.53 29.41
CA GLU A 286 12.35 -7.26 30.05
C GLU A 286 12.42 -6.10 29.04
N HIS A 287 12.86 -6.35 27.81
CA HIS A 287 12.83 -5.34 26.74
C HIS A 287 11.40 -4.91 26.41
N VAL A 288 10.48 -5.88 26.26
CA VAL A 288 9.06 -5.65 26.04
C VAL A 288 8.41 -4.91 27.22
N ASP A 289 8.75 -5.27 28.46
CA ASP A 289 8.24 -4.61 29.66
C ASP A 289 8.60 -3.13 29.70
N ARG A 290 9.83 -2.76 29.32
CA ARG A 290 10.24 -1.34 29.23
C ARG A 290 9.41 -0.56 28.20
N ILE A 291 9.15 -1.17 27.05
CA ILE A 291 8.36 -0.56 25.98
C ILE A 291 6.91 -0.33 26.45
N ILE A 292 6.29 -1.36 27.04
CA ILE A 292 4.90 -1.30 27.53
C ILE A 292 4.76 -0.32 28.70
N ALA A 293 5.69 -0.34 29.66
CA ALA A 293 5.67 0.56 30.81
C ALA A 293 5.71 2.04 30.36
N GLY A 294 6.42 2.34 29.27
CA GLY A 294 6.48 3.69 28.69
C GLY A 294 5.15 4.20 28.12
N GLN A 295 4.17 3.33 27.88
CA GLN A 295 2.89 3.71 27.28
C GLN A 295 1.82 4.10 28.30
N GLY A 296 2.01 3.80 29.59
CA GLY A 296 1.02 4.13 30.63
C GLY A 296 -0.34 3.43 30.44
N LEU A 297 -0.35 2.23 29.84
CA LEU A 297 -1.58 1.47 29.57
C LEU A 297 -2.19 0.87 30.86
N PRO A 298 -3.52 0.68 30.91
CA PRO A 298 -4.15 -0.12 31.97
C PRO A 298 -3.56 -1.53 32.06
N GLU A 299 -3.54 -2.11 33.26
CA GLU A 299 -2.87 -3.41 33.53
C GLU A 299 -3.35 -4.54 32.60
N SER A 300 -4.66 -4.63 32.34
CA SER A 300 -5.23 -5.62 31.43
C SER A 300 -4.76 -5.45 29.98
N ALA A 301 -4.64 -4.20 29.51
CA ALA A 301 -4.13 -3.90 28.17
C ALA A 301 -2.62 -4.15 28.07
N ALA A 302 -1.86 -3.74 29.08
CA ALA A 302 -0.42 -3.98 29.18
C ALA A 302 -0.10 -5.49 29.14
N THR A 303 -0.86 -6.30 29.88
CA THR A 303 -0.72 -7.76 29.90
C THR A 303 -0.97 -8.36 28.52
N ARG A 304 -2.07 -7.96 27.87
CA ARG A 304 -2.41 -8.44 26.53
C ARG A 304 -1.36 -8.05 25.47
N TRP A 305 -0.83 -6.83 25.54
CA TRP A 305 0.27 -6.39 24.67
C TRP A 305 1.54 -7.19 24.92
N LYS A 306 1.88 -7.47 26.17
CA LYS A 306 3.04 -8.31 26.53
C LYS A 306 2.89 -9.69 25.90
N GLU A 307 1.76 -10.36 26.14
CA GLU A 307 1.48 -11.69 25.60
C GLU A 307 1.52 -11.71 24.07
N PHE A 308 1.02 -10.67 23.41
CA PHE A 308 1.07 -10.57 21.96
C PHE A 308 2.51 -10.37 21.43
N LEU A 309 3.25 -9.40 21.99
CA LEU A 309 4.62 -9.07 21.57
C LEU A 309 5.60 -10.20 21.86
N THR A 310 5.36 -10.98 22.92
CA THR A 310 6.17 -12.17 23.26
C THR A 310 5.63 -13.46 22.64
N ARG A 311 4.77 -13.39 21.61
CA ARG A 311 4.25 -14.54 20.84
C ARG A 311 3.48 -15.59 21.68
N ARG A 312 2.90 -15.21 22.82
CA ARG A 312 2.06 -16.09 23.67
C ARG A 312 0.61 -16.15 23.19
N LEU A 313 0.03 -15.03 22.77
CA LEU A 313 -1.36 -14.96 22.27
C LEU A 313 -1.47 -15.43 20.80
N GLU A 314 -0.58 -14.95 19.95
CA GLU A 314 -0.55 -15.23 18.50
C GLU A 314 0.89 -15.60 18.10
N PRO A 315 1.29 -16.89 18.17
CA PRO A 315 2.69 -17.27 18.01
C PRO A 315 3.27 -17.02 16.63
N ALA A 316 2.44 -17.15 15.59
CA ALA A 316 2.84 -17.00 14.19
C ALA A 316 2.68 -15.56 13.69
N ASP A 317 3.45 -15.22 12.65
CA ASP A 317 3.19 -14.04 11.84
C ASP A 317 1.98 -14.28 10.93
N SER A 318 1.25 -13.22 10.60
CA SER A 318 0.18 -13.31 9.60
C SER A 318 0.73 -13.85 8.27
N ARG A 319 -0.09 -14.60 7.51
CA ARG A 319 0.36 -15.11 6.19
C ARG A 319 0.75 -13.99 5.25
N LEU A 320 0.13 -12.82 5.36
CA LEU A 320 0.51 -11.63 4.61
C LEU A 320 1.96 -11.22 4.89
N LEU A 321 2.38 -11.14 6.15
CA LEU A 321 3.77 -10.79 6.49
C LEU A 321 4.75 -11.92 6.13
N SER A 322 4.37 -13.17 6.37
CA SER A 322 5.25 -14.31 6.06
C SER A 322 5.49 -14.47 4.56
N LYS A 323 4.44 -14.37 3.72
CA LYS A 323 4.58 -14.39 2.25
C LYS A 323 5.34 -13.16 1.73
N ALA A 324 5.13 -11.98 2.32
CA ALA A 324 5.92 -10.78 1.96
C ALA A 324 7.41 -10.92 2.29
N SER A 325 7.76 -11.72 3.30
CA SER A 325 9.14 -11.96 3.72
C SER A 325 9.97 -12.76 2.70
N VAL A 326 9.30 -13.59 1.89
CA VAL A 326 9.92 -14.43 0.88
C VAL A 326 10.53 -13.56 -0.21
N ARG A 327 11.82 -13.76 -0.50
CA ARG A 327 12.50 -13.06 -1.58
C ARG A 327 12.06 -13.64 -2.93
N PRO A 328 11.63 -12.80 -3.90
CA PRO A 328 11.46 -13.17 -5.29
C PRO A 328 12.57 -14.07 -5.82
N ASN A 329 12.15 -15.21 -6.36
CA ASN A 329 12.98 -16.17 -7.07
C ASN A 329 12.47 -16.28 -8.51
N SER A 330 13.38 -16.19 -9.49
CA SER A 330 13.04 -16.25 -10.91
C SER A 330 12.59 -17.64 -11.39
N GLN A 331 12.75 -18.68 -10.57
CA GLN A 331 12.40 -20.07 -10.94
C GLN A 331 10.97 -20.47 -10.54
N THR A 332 10.39 -19.79 -9.54
CA THR A 332 9.07 -20.11 -9.00
C THR A 332 8.32 -18.80 -8.80
N PRO A 333 7.37 -18.47 -9.70
CA PRO A 333 6.47 -17.33 -9.49
C PRO A 333 5.77 -17.47 -8.14
N ASP A 334 5.74 -16.39 -7.36
CA ASP A 334 5.10 -16.34 -6.04
C ASP A 334 4.11 -15.16 -6.04
N GLU A 335 2.94 -15.39 -6.61
CA GLU A 335 1.87 -14.41 -6.73
C GLU A 335 1.38 -13.91 -5.37
N LEU A 336 1.32 -14.79 -4.37
CA LEU A 336 0.91 -14.43 -3.01
C LEU A 336 1.97 -13.56 -2.33
N GLY A 337 3.26 -13.84 -2.57
CA GLY A 337 4.36 -12.97 -2.14
C GLY A 337 4.28 -11.56 -2.74
N VAL A 338 4.08 -11.45 -4.07
CA VAL A 338 3.92 -10.14 -4.74
C VAL A 338 2.68 -9.42 -4.23
N THR A 339 1.56 -10.13 -4.11
CA THR A 339 0.30 -9.58 -3.56
C THR A 339 0.52 -9.04 -2.15
N SER A 340 1.25 -9.77 -1.30
CA SER A 340 1.51 -9.35 0.08
C SER A 340 2.42 -8.12 0.17
N ARG A 341 3.48 -8.07 -0.64
CA ARG A 341 4.37 -6.88 -0.71
C ARG A 341 3.65 -5.65 -1.24
N ALA A 342 2.83 -5.81 -2.28
CA ALA A 342 1.97 -4.77 -2.81
C ALA A 342 0.98 -4.25 -1.74
N ALA A 343 0.38 -5.14 -0.94
CA ALA A 343 -0.55 -4.80 0.13
C ALA A 343 0.13 -3.99 1.26
N LEU A 344 1.34 -4.37 1.66
CA LEU A 344 2.12 -3.63 2.66
C LEU A 344 2.53 -2.23 2.16
N LEU A 345 2.92 -2.13 0.89
CA LEU A 345 3.20 -0.82 0.28
C LEU A 345 1.94 0.04 0.15
N LEU A 346 0.79 -0.59 -0.16
CA LEU A 346 -0.53 0.04 -0.18
C LEU A 346 -0.94 0.61 1.18
N ARG A 347 -0.69 -0.11 2.28
CA ARG A 347 -0.93 0.38 3.65
C ARG A 347 -0.19 1.68 3.92
N LEU A 348 1.09 1.75 3.55
CA LEU A 348 1.91 2.95 3.70
C LEU A 348 1.46 4.08 2.78
N SER A 349 1.20 3.76 1.51
CA SER A 349 0.69 4.72 0.53
C SER A 349 -0.63 5.35 0.97
N THR A 350 -1.54 4.54 1.51
CA THR A 350 -2.85 4.98 2.00
C THR A 350 -2.68 5.95 3.18
N GLY A 351 -1.81 5.60 4.15
CA GLY A 351 -1.50 6.49 5.27
C GLY A 351 -0.87 7.81 4.81
N ALA A 352 0.12 7.76 3.92
CA ALA A 352 0.78 8.96 3.40
C ALA A 352 -0.19 9.90 2.65
N VAL A 353 -1.14 9.34 1.91
CA VAL A 353 -2.17 10.12 1.22
C VAL A 353 -3.19 10.70 2.21
N ALA A 354 -3.63 9.94 3.21
CA ALA A 354 -4.55 10.42 4.24
C ALA A 354 -3.94 11.59 5.03
N ASP A 355 -2.67 11.47 5.44
CA ASP A 355 -1.93 12.54 6.12
C ASP A 355 -1.78 13.76 5.22
N LEU A 356 -1.42 13.58 3.94
CA LEU A 356 -1.31 14.67 2.97
C LEU A 356 -2.64 15.40 2.76
N MET A 357 -3.75 14.67 2.66
CA MET A 357 -5.08 15.28 2.52
C MET A 357 -5.44 16.07 3.78
N THR A 358 -5.20 15.50 4.96
CA THR A 358 -5.43 16.15 6.26
C THR A 358 -4.60 17.42 6.39
N ALA A 359 -3.30 17.37 6.09
CA ALA A 359 -2.38 18.51 6.15
C ALA A 359 -2.74 19.61 5.11
N ALA A 360 -3.27 19.23 3.94
CA ALA A 360 -3.82 20.17 2.97
C ALA A 360 -5.21 20.74 3.39
N GLY A 361 -5.76 20.25 4.51
CA GLY A 361 -7.08 20.59 5.04
C GLY A 361 -8.22 20.11 4.14
N ILE A 362 -8.04 19.00 3.42
CA ILE A 362 -9.04 18.40 2.53
C ILE A 362 -9.80 17.35 3.32
N SER A 363 -11.11 17.49 3.34
CA SER A 363 -12.05 16.58 3.98
C SER A 363 -12.65 15.58 2.98
N SER A 364 -13.33 14.55 3.47
CA SER A 364 -14.14 13.64 2.65
C SER A 364 -15.22 14.38 1.85
N LEU A 365 -15.74 15.51 2.36
CA LEU A 365 -16.72 16.34 1.66
C LEU A 365 -16.13 16.99 0.40
N ASP A 366 -14.87 17.43 0.46
CA ASP A 366 -14.21 18.09 -0.67
C ASP A 366 -14.08 17.12 -1.88
N THR A 367 -13.75 15.85 -1.63
CA THR A 367 -13.57 14.85 -2.70
C THR A 367 -14.80 13.95 -2.90
N GLY A 368 -15.94 14.29 -2.27
CA GLY A 368 -17.22 13.56 -2.35
C GLY A 368 -17.67 13.27 -3.77
N PHE A 369 -17.48 14.22 -4.68
CA PHE A 369 -17.82 14.06 -6.10
C PHE A 369 -17.15 12.84 -6.76
N TRP A 370 -15.96 12.45 -6.29
CA TRP A 370 -15.18 11.37 -6.85
C TRP A 370 -15.39 10.07 -6.09
N TRP A 371 -15.17 10.03 -4.77
CA TRP A 371 -15.20 8.74 -4.08
C TRP A 371 -16.63 8.16 -4.01
N GLN A 372 -17.66 9.01 -3.96
CA GLN A 372 -19.05 8.53 -4.02
C GLN A 372 -19.38 7.88 -5.37
N SER A 373 -18.90 8.49 -6.47
CA SER A 373 -19.09 7.94 -7.80
C SER A 373 -18.27 6.65 -8.02
N VAL A 374 -17.10 6.54 -7.38
CA VAL A 374 -16.33 5.28 -7.36
C VAL A 374 -17.16 4.17 -6.71
N GLY A 375 -17.72 4.38 -5.51
CA GLY A 375 -18.48 3.31 -4.84
C GLY A 375 -19.74 2.88 -5.61
N VAL A 376 -20.48 3.81 -6.21
CA VAL A 376 -21.60 3.48 -7.11
C VAL A 376 -21.12 2.70 -8.33
N ALA A 377 -20.04 3.16 -8.99
CA ALA A 377 -19.50 2.51 -10.19
C ALA A 377 -18.91 1.12 -9.91
N ARG A 378 -18.51 0.85 -8.65
CA ARG A 378 -18.02 -0.45 -8.20
C ARG A 378 -19.12 -1.36 -7.62
N GLY A 379 -20.35 -0.86 -7.51
CA GLY A 379 -21.47 -1.62 -6.96
C GLY A 379 -21.38 -1.84 -5.46
N PHE A 380 -20.67 -0.98 -4.72
CA PHE A 380 -20.59 -1.07 -3.26
C PHE A 380 -21.87 -0.57 -2.59
N TRP A 381 -22.55 0.37 -3.24
CA TRP A 381 -23.84 0.88 -2.82
C TRP A 381 -24.64 1.43 -3.99
N SER A 382 -25.96 1.55 -3.80
CA SER A 382 -26.85 2.21 -4.76
C SER A 382 -26.68 3.74 -4.72
N SER A 383 -27.02 4.42 -5.82
CA SER A 383 -27.01 5.89 -5.86
C SER A 383 -27.86 6.48 -4.73
N GLY A 384 -27.27 7.33 -3.89
CA GLY A 384 -27.93 7.94 -2.74
C GLY A 384 -27.94 7.11 -1.45
N ALA A 385 -27.40 5.88 -1.47
CA ALA A 385 -27.32 4.98 -0.32
C ALA A 385 -25.88 4.81 0.17
N VAL A 386 -25.12 5.91 0.26
CA VAL A 386 -23.73 5.90 0.71
C VAL A 386 -23.67 5.45 2.19
N PRO A 387 -22.84 4.45 2.55
CA PRO A 387 -22.67 4.06 3.95
C PRO A 387 -22.05 5.19 4.78
N ASP A 388 -22.51 5.35 6.02
CA ASP A 388 -21.98 6.31 6.98
C ASP A 388 -22.00 5.69 8.40
N PRO A 389 -20.84 5.29 8.95
CA PRO A 389 -19.48 5.44 8.41
C PRO A 389 -19.16 4.48 7.25
N LEU A 390 -18.16 4.81 6.42
CA LEU A 390 -17.71 3.93 5.32
C LEU A 390 -17.17 2.57 5.80
N THR A 391 -16.76 2.47 7.07
CA THR A 391 -16.35 1.20 7.70
C THR A 391 -17.49 0.19 7.78
N ASP A 392 -18.76 0.61 7.64
CA ASP A 392 -19.91 -0.31 7.63
C ASP A 392 -19.86 -1.28 6.45
N MET A 393 -19.13 -0.94 5.38
CA MET A 393 -18.83 -1.89 4.29
C MET A 393 -18.08 -3.15 4.75
N TRP A 394 -17.48 -3.14 5.94
CA TRP A 394 -16.87 -4.32 6.55
C TRP A 394 -17.90 -5.38 6.93
N ALA A 395 -19.15 -5.01 7.23
CA ALA A 395 -20.19 -5.97 7.58
C ALA A 395 -20.40 -6.99 6.45
N ASP A 396 -20.51 -6.52 5.19
CA ASP A 396 -20.62 -7.41 4.02
C ASP A 396 -19.40 -8.32 3.87
N VAL A 397 -18.19 -7.79 4.15
CA VAL A 397 -16.95 -8.56 4.04
C VAL A 397 -16.88 -9.63 5.13
N ARG A 398 -17.28 -9.30 6.36
CA ARG A 398 -17.34 -10.24 7.47
C ARG A 398 -18.32 -11.37 7.18
N ASP A 399 -19.51 -11.05 6.68
CA ASP A 399 -20.50 -12.07 6.30
C ASP A 399 -19.94 -13.01 5.21
N ALA A 400 -19.18 -12.47 4.24
CA ALA A 400 -18.50 -13.28 3.22
C ALA A 400 -17.34 -14.12 3.78
N LEU A 401 -16.65 -13.64 4.82
CA LEU A 401 -15.63 -14.41 5.53
C LEU A 401 -16.24 -15.54 6.36
N ASP A 402 -17.39 -15.31 6.99
CA ASP A 402 -18.15 -16.32 7.73
C ASP A 402 -18.63 -17.44 6.78
N GLU A 403 -19.11 -17.09 5.58
CA GLU A 403 -19.44 -18.06 4.52
C GLU A 403 -18.21 -18.86 4.07
N LEU A 404 -17.06 -18.20 3.89
CA LEU A 404 -15.80 -18.86 3.55
C LEU A 404 -15.34 -19.81 4.65
N GLU A 405 -15.43 -19.42 5.92
CA GLU A 405 -15.08 -20.28 7.06
C GLU A 405 -16.02 -21.49 7.13
N ALA A 406 -17.33 -21.29 6.97
CA ALA A 406 -18.30 -22.38 6.93
C ALA A 406 -18.02 -23.36 5.76
N PHE A 407 -17.60 -22.84 4.60
CA PHE A 407 -17.16 -23.65 3.47
C PHE A 407 -15.91 -24.48 3.80
N GLN A 408 -14.89 -23.87 4.41
CA GLN A 408 -13.66 -24.56 4.80
C GLN A 408 -13.87 -25.58 5.93
N ALA A 409 -14.84 -25.34 6.82
CA ALA A 409 -15.22 -26.31 7.85
C ALA A 409 -15.96 -27.53 7.27
N ARG A 410 -16.70 -27.35 6.16
CA ARG A 410 -17.42 -28.43 5.47
C ARG A 410 -16.49 -29.32 4.64
N TYR A 411 -15.46 -28.75 4.02
CA TYR A 411 -14.58 -29.44 3.08
C TYR A 411 -13.13 -29.43 3.54
N VAL A 412 -12.52 -30.60 3.64
CA VAL A 412 -11.06 -30.72 3.82
C VAL A 412 -10.31 -30.15 2.60
N ALA A 413 -9.03 -29.80 2.76
CA ALA A 413 -8.28 -29.01 1.78
C ALA A 413 -8.32 -29.57 0.33
N ASP A 414 -8.19 -30.88 0.15
CA ASP A 414 -8.24 -31.54 -1.16
C ASP A 414 -9.64 -31.51 -1.81
N GLN A 415 -10.68 -31.30 -1.01
CA GLN A 415 -12.07 -31.15 -1.47
C GLN A 415 -12.44 -29.71 -1.81
N GLN A 416 -11.65 -28.72 -1.39
CA GLN A 416 -11.85 -27.30 -1.70
C GLN A 416 -11.44 -26.99 -3.15
N THR A 417 -11.97 -27.75 -4.12
CA THR A 417 -11.64 -27.59 -5.54
C THR A 417 -12.10 -26.23 -6.08
N ALA A 418 -11.42 -25.71 -7.10
CA ALA A 418 -11.84 -24.47 -7.76
C ALA A 418 -13.30 -24.51 -8.24
N PHE A 419 -13.79 -25.67 -8.71
CA PHE A 419 -15.20 -25.85 -9.09
C PHE A 419 -16.16 -25.58 -7.93
N ARG A 420 -15.86 -26.09 -6.73
CA ARG A 420 -16.71 -25.86 -5.55
C ARG A 420 -16.62 -24.41 -5.08
N VAL A 421 -15.43 -23.81 -5.08
CA VAL A 421 -15.27 -22.39 -4.77
C VAL A 421 -16.17 -21.53 -5.67
N GLN A 422 -16.17 -21.80 -6.97
CA GLN A 422 -16.96 -21.02 -7.93
C GLN A 422 -18.47 -21.27 -7.85
N THR A 423 -18.91 -22.45 -7.40
CA THR A 423 -20.34 -22.80 -7.38
C THR A 423 -20.99 -22.61 -6.01
N GLU A 424 -20.25 -22.82 -4.93
CA GLU A 424 -20.76 -22.78 -3.55
C GLU A 424 -20.43 -21.45 -2.83
N LEU A 425 -19.37 -20.72 -3.23
CA LEU A 425 -19.02 -19.40 -2.69
C LEU A 425 -19.32 -18.24 -3.66
N ALA A 426 -20.03 -18.49 -4.77
CA ALA A 426 -20.30 -17.49 -5.81
C ALA A 426 -20.77 -16.11 -5.28
N PRO A 427 -21.68 -16.01 -4.29
CA PRO A 427 -22.11 -14.73 -3.75
C PRO A 427 -21.03 -13.97 -2.99
N SER A 428 -20.12 -14.69 -2.34
CA SER A 428 -19.02 -14.15 -1.52
C SER A 428 -17.83 -13.68 -2.34
N LEU A 429 -17.56 -14.29 -3.51
CA LEU A 429 -16.36 -13.97 -4.31
C LEU A 429 -16.24 -12.48 -4.71
N PRO A 430 -17.30 -11.77 -5.14
CA PRO A 430 -17.22 -10.34 -5.45
C PRO A 430 -16.82 -9.49 -4.24
N LEU A 431 -17.31 -9.84 -3.04
CA LEU A 431 -16.99 -9.12 -1.80
C LEU A 431 -15.53 -9.36 -1.40
N LEU A 432 -15.10 -10.61 -1.39
CA LEU A 432 -13.74 -11.02 -1.05
C LEU A 432 -12.68 -10.54 -2.05
N SER A 433 -13.09 -10.09 -3.24
CA SER A 433 -12.21 -9.52 -4.27
C SER A 433 -12.34 -8.00 -4.45
N SER A 434 -13.02 -7.30 -3.53
CA SER A 434 -13.28 -5.86 -3.61
C SER A 434 -12.37 -5.01 -2.71
N ALA A 435 -11.05 -5.16 -2.87
CA ALA A 435 -10.06 -4.47 -2.03
C ALA A 435 -10.14 -2.92 -2.10
N GLU A 436 -10.84 -2.33 -3.09
CA GLU A 436 -11.13 -0.89 -3.11
C GLU A 436 -11.92 -0.42 -1.88
N ARG A 437 -12.70 -1.29 -1.22
CA ARG A 437 -13.37 -0.97 0.04
C ARG A 437 -12.37 -0.50 1.10
N ILE A 438 -11.21 -1.17 1.18
CA ILE A 438 -10.10 -0.80 2.07
C ILE A 438 -9.61 0.61 1.76
N GLY A 439 -9.37 0.91 0.49
CA GLY A 439 -8.96 2.24 0.05
C GLY A 439 -9.96 3.33 0.43
N LEU A 440 -11.25 3.08 0.26
CA LEU A 440 -12.31 4.06 0.54
C LEU A 440 -12.46 4.34 2.04
N TRP A 441 -12.64 3.32 2.89
CA TRP A 441 -12.82 3.55 4.33
C TRP A 441 -11.55 4.04 5.02
N SER A 442 -10.38 3.82 4.42
CA SER A 442 -9.09 4.24 5.00
C SER A 442 -8.67 5.65 4.58
N LEU A 443 -9.02 6.09 3.37
CA LEU A 443 -8.76 7.46 2.91
C LEU A 443 -9.81 8.46 3.41
N TYR A 444 -11.02 7.97 3.68
CA TYR A 444 -12.16 8.77 4.12
C TYR A 444 -12.76 8.22 5.40
N PRO A 445 -11.99 8.19 6.50
CA PRO A 445 -12.53 7.80 7.79
C PRO A 445 -13.61 8.82 8.23
N ALA A 446 -14.61 8.31 8.93
CA ALA A 446 -15.72 9.10 9.48
C ALA A 446 -15.26 10.08 10.56
#